data_AF-A0A2D5UTH9-F1
#
_entry.id   AF-A0A2D5UTH9-F1
#
_cell.length_a   1.000
_cell.length_b   1.000
_cell.length_c   1.000
_cell.angle_alpha   90.00
_cell.angle_beta   90.00
_cell.angle_gamma   90.00
#
_symmetry.space_group_name_H-M   'P 1'
#
loop_
_entity.id
_entity.type
_entity.pdbx_description
1 polymer ?
#
loop_
_entity_poly.entity_id
_entity_poly.type
_entity_poly.pdbx_seq_one_letter_code
_entity_poly.pdbx_strand_id
1 'polypeptide(L)'
;MKKGAKTLVQCDFDGTVTEEDVSYIILDAFAGGDWKKLTSDYEESKITVGRFNSAAFSMVKAGKESLLERVNKEATIRPGFGELVAFCRRSDIRFVIVSNGLQFYIEDIL
;
A
#
# COMPACT_ATOMS: atom_id res chain seq x y z
N MET A 1 -23.80 -23.46 -16.68
CA MET A 1 -22.85 -22.93 -15.67
C MET A 1 -21.90 -21.97 -16.37
N LYS A 2 -21.78 -20.71 -15.93
CA LYS A 2 -20.72 -19.82 -16.43
C LYS A 2 -19.39 -20.35 -15.90
N LYS A 3 -18.42 -20.63 -16.80
CA LYS A 3 -17.04 -20.92 -16.41
C LYS A 3 -16.54 -19.70 -15.62
N GLY A 4 -16.01 -19.90 -14.42
CA GLY A 4 -15.39 -18.82 -13.65
C GLY A 4 -14.15 -18.29 -14.37
N ALA A 5 -13.80 -17.02 -14.08
CA ALA A 5 -12.60 -16.36 -14.58
C ALA A 5 -11.39 -17.30 -14.56
N LYS A 6 -10.77 -17.52 -15.72
CA LYS A 6 -9.61 -18.42 -15.87
C LYS A 6 -8.29 -17.77 -15.48
N THR A 7 -8.28 -16.46 -15.32
CA THR A 7 -7.07 -15.66 -15.09
C THR A 7 -7.26 -14.75 -13.88
N LEU A 8 -6.25 -14.71 -13.02
CA LEU A 8 -6.14 -13.85 -11.86
C LEU A 8 -4.94 -12.90 -12.06
N VAL A 9 -5.17 -11.61 -11.86
CA VAL A 9 -4.11 -10.60 -11.72
C VAL A 9 -4.01 -10.24 -10.24
N GLN A 10 -2.83 -10.43 -9.67
CA GLN A 10 -2.47 -9.94 -8.34
C GLN A 10 -1.61 -8.70 -8.54
N CYS A 11 -2.03 -7.58 -7.96
CA CYS A 11 -1.38 -6.30 -8.13
C CYS A 11 -0.96 -5.77 -6.76
N ASP A 12 0.29 -5.36 -6.64
CA ASP A 12 0.78 -4.61 -5.49
C ASP A 12 0.13 -3.22 -5.41
N PHE A 13 0.25 -2.53 -4.28
CA PHE A 13 -0.39 -1.24 -4.05
C PHE A 13 0.61 -0.08 -4.05
N ASP A 14 1.44 0.01 -3.02
CA ASP A 14 2.43 1.09 -2.84
C ASP A 14 3.47 1.07 -3.96
N GLY A 15 3.75 2.22 -4.59
CA GLY A 15 4.62 2.32 -5.76
C GLY A 15 4.11 1.63 -7.04
N THR A 16 2.97 0.94 -6.98
CA THR A 16 2.37 0.22 -8.12
C THR A 16 1.04 0.85 -8.53
N VAL A 17 0.01 0.75 -7.69
CA VAL A 17 -1.30 1.42 -7.86
C VAL A 17 -1.19 2.89 -7.51
N THR A 18 -0.48 3.21 -6.42
CA THR A 18 -0.07 4.58 -6.13
C THR A 18 1.29 4.86 -6.77
N GLU A 19 1.59 6.12 -7.05
CA GLU A 19 2.92 6.50 -7.52
C GLU A 19 3.95 6.46 -6.39
N GLU A 20 3.51 6.80 -5.18
CA GLU A 20 4.29 6.85 -3.96
C GLU A 20 4.18 5.57 -3.13
N ASP A 21 5.13 5.41 -2.20
CA ASP A 21 4.98 4.47 -1.08
C ASP A 21 4.20 5.16 0.05
N VAL A 22 2.93 4.79 0.22
CA VAL A 22 2.02 5.46 1.16
C VAL A 22 2.42 5.19 2.62
N SER A 23 2.98 4.01 2.89
CA SER A 23 3.53 3.70 4.21
C SER A 23 4.65 4.68 4.59
N TYR A 24 5.50 5.04 3.63
CA TYR A 24 6.61 5.99 3.87
C TYR A 24 6.11 7.42 4.05
N ILE A 25 5.04 7.84 3.35
CA ILE A 25 4.38 9.13 3.61
C ILE A 25 3.97 9.25 5.09
N ILE A 26 3.36 8.19 5.65
CA ILE A 26 2.96 8.17 7.05
C ILE A 26 4.18 8.20 7.98
N LEU A 27 5.18 7.36 7.71
CA LEU A 27 6.34 7.23 8.59
C LEU A 27 7.20 8.51 8.60
N ASP A 28 7.45 9.14 7.45
CA ASP A 28 8.15 10.42 7.37
C ASP A 28 7.42 11.54 8.11
N ALA A 29 6.09 11.52 8.11
CA ALA A 29 5.27 12.56 8.74
C ALA A 29 5.09 12.37 10.26
N PHE A 30 4.96 11.13 10.72
CA PHE A 30 4.42 10.85 12.06
C PHE A 30 5.24 9.88 12.92
N ALA A 31 6.29 9.25 12.40
CA ALA A 31 7.12 8.38 13.23
C ALA A 31 7.97 9.22 14.20
N GLY A 32 7.86 8.95 15.51
CA GLY A 32 8.65 9.61 16.54
C GLY A 32 10.11 9.13 16.68
N GLY A 33 10.62 8.33 15.74
CA GLY A 33 11.95 7.71 15.82
C GLY A 33 12.56 7.45 14.45
N ASP A 34 13.77 6.88 14.45
CA ASP A 34 14.53 6.60 13.22
C ASP A 34 14.03 5.31 12.54
N TRP A 35 12.90 5.42 11.85
CA TRP A 35 12.34 4.33 11.07
C TRP A 35 13.19 4.01 9.83
N LYS A 36 14.03 4.94 9.36
CA LYS A 36 14.94 4.73 8.21
C LYS A 36 16.02 3.70 8.53
N LYS A 37 16.51 3.67 9.77
CA LYS A 37 17.37 2.57 10.24
C LYS A 37 16.68 1.20 10.14
N LEU A 38 15.40 1.11 10.49
CA LEU A 38 14.64 -0.14 10.34
C LEU A 38 14.49 -0.52 8.87
N THR A 39 14.32 0.45 7.97
CA THR A 39 14.30 0.22 6.52
C THR A 39 15.62 -0.39 6.06
N SER A 40 16.76 0.18 6.46
CA SER A 40 18.07 -0.39 6.12
C SER A 40 18.25 -1.82 6.66
N ASP A 41 17.82 -2.10 7.90
CA ASP A 41 17.88 -3.45 8.45
C ASP A 41 16.97 -4.43 7.68
N TYR A 42 15.84 -3.98 7.16
CA TYR A 42 14.95 -4.77 6.31
C TYR A 42 15.56 -5.04 4.93
N GLU A 43 16.10 -4.01 4.28
CA GLU A 43 16.77 -4.10 2.97
C GLU A 43 17.99 -5.03 3.01
N GLU A 44 18.73 -5.01 4.10
CA GLU A 44 19.86 -5.92 4.36
C GLU A 44 19.42 -7.31 4.82
N SER A 45 18.11 -7.61 4.79
CA SER A 45 17.52 -8.90 5.19
C SER A 45 17.81 -9.32 6.65
N LYS A 46 18.13 -8.36 7.54
CA LYS A 46 18.36 -8.62 8.98
C LYS A 46 17.06 -8.78 9.74
N ILE A 47 15.98 -8.17 9.27
CA ILE A 47 14.62 -8.28 9.83
C ILE A 47 13.61 -8.62 8.74
N THR A 48 12.51 -9.27 9.12
CA THR A 48 11.41 -9.57 8.20
C THR A 48 10.54 -8.33 7.97
N VAL A 49 9.77 -8.30 6.88
CA VAL A 49 8.79 -7.23 6.61
C VAL A 49 7.78 -7.06 7.76
N GLY A 50 7.33 -8.16 8.37
CA GLY A 50 6.42 -8.11 9.52
C GLY A 50 7.05 -7.45 10.75
N ARG A 51 8.34 -7.70 11.00
CA ARG A 51 9.09 -7.04 12.08
C ARG A 51 9.33 -5.57 11.78
N PHE A 52 9.68 -5.24 10.54
CA PHE A 52 9.81 -3.85 10.08
C PHE A 52 8.50 -3.08 10.28
N ASN A 53 7.39 -3.56 9.70
CA ASN A 53 6.08 -2.91 9.80
C ASN A 53 5.66 -2.72 11.26
N SER A 54 5.76 -3.77 12.08
CA SER A 54 5.38 -3.70 13.50
C SER A 54 6.20 -2.65 14.26
N ALA A 55 7.52 -2.62 14.06
CA ALA A 55 8.40 -1.70 14.77
C ALA A 55 8.25 -0.25 14.26
N ALA A 56 8.22 -0.03 12.95
CA ALA A 56 8.10 1.30 12.35
C ALA A 56 6.77 1.96 12.73
N PHE A 57 5.64 1.27 12.53
CA PHE A 57 4.33 1.85 12.84
C PHE A 57 4.04 1.94 14.35
N SER A 58 4.79 1.23 15.22
CA SER A 58 4.70 1.47 16.67
C SER A 58 5.16 2.87 17.09
N MET A 59 5.96 3.53 16.25
CA MET A 59 6.44 4.91 16.46
C MET A 59 5.39 5.96 16.11
N VAL A 60 4.33 5.59 15.40
CA VAL A 60 3.25 6.50 15.00
C VAL A 60 2.22 6.60 16.11
N LYS A 61 1.99 7.81 16.64
CA LYS A 61 1.01 8.09 17.70
C LYS A 61 -0.19 8.91 17.22
N ALA A 62 -0.16 9.39 15.98
CA ALA A 62 -1.23 10.18 15.41
C ALA A 62 -2.50 9.33 15.20
N GLY A 63 -3.67 9.98 15.31
CA GLY A 63 -4.96 9.35 15.06
C GLY A 63 -5.19 9.08 13.57
N LYS A 64 -6.04 8.09 13.27
CA LYS A 64 -6.36 7.66 11.90
C LYS A 64 -6.75 8.82 10.97
N GLU A 65 -7.55 9.77 11.46
CA GLU A 65 -8.00 10.93 10.66
C GLU A 65 -6.82 11.79 10.17
N SER A 66 -5.86 12.10 11.04
CA SER A 66 -4.66 12.86 10.66
C SER A 66 -3.77 12.09 9.69
N LEU A 67 -3.72 10.76 9.82
CA LEU A 67 -3.00 9.92 8.86
C LEU A 67 -3.65 9.97 7.48
N LEU A 68 -4.98 9.82 7.42
CA LEU A 68 -5.73 9.88 6.16
C LEU A 68 -5.67 11.27 5.52
N GLU A 69 -5.75 12.35 6.29
CA GLU A 69 -5.58 13.72 5.78
C GLU A 69 -4.23 13.88 5.06
N ARG A 70 -3.15 13.37 5.68
CA ARG A 70 -1.82 13.40 5.09
C ARG A 70 -1.73 12.54 3.82
N VAL A 71 -2.26 11.32 3.88
CA VAL A 71 -2.26 10.39 2.75
C VAL A 71 -3.02 10.96 1.56
N ASN A 72 -4.25 11.45 1.75
CA ASN A 72 -5.08 11.99 0.68
C ASN A 72 -4.51 13.25 0.03
N LYS A 73 -3.60 13.94 0.72
CA LYS A 73 -2.90 15.10 0.18
C LYS A 73 -1.73 14.72 -0.74
N GLU A 74 -1.11 13.57 -0.51
CA GLU A 74 0.19 13.23 -1.13
C GLU A 74 0.16 11.96 -1.98
N ALA A 75 -0.73 11.01 -1.72
CA ALA A 75 -0.85 9.78 -2.49
C ALA A 75 -1.61 10.02 -3.79
N THR A 76 -0.99 9.64 -4.91
CA THR A 76 -1.56 9.78 -6.25
C THR A 76 -1.84 8.40 -6.82
N ILE A 77 -3.07 8.14 -7.27
CA ILE A 77 -3.36 6.93 -8.06
C ILE A 77 -2.66 7.05 -9.42
N ARG A 78 -1.87 6.03 -9.76
CA ARG A 78 -1.11 5.96 -11.00
C ARG A 78 -2.06 6.07 -12.21
N PRO A 79 -1.76 6.97 -13.17
CA PRO A 79 -2.54 7.07 -14.40
C PRO A 79 -2.61 5.71 -15.13
N GLY A 80 -3.79 5.34 -15.63
CA GLY A 80 -4.00 4.05 -16.28
C GLY A 80 -4.54 2.94 -15.36
N PHE A 81 -4.51 3.12 -14.03
CA PHE A 81 -4.99 2.09 -13.10
C PHE A 81 -6.48 1.77 -13.29
N GLY A 82 -7.33 2.80 -13.42
CA GLY A 82 -8.76 2.62 -13.66
C GLY A 82 -9.05 1.88 -14.97
N GLU A 83 -8.29 2.17 -16.03
CA GLU A 83 -8.37 1.52 -17.33
C GLU A 83 -7.97 0.04 -17.25
N LEU A 84 -6.92 -0.28 -16.49
CA LEU A 84 -6.48 -1.66 -16.23
C LEU A 84 -7.58 -2.46 -15.52
N VAL A 85 -8.13 -1.93 -14.42
CA VAL A 85 -9.21 -2.58 -13.67
C VAL A 85 -10.45 -2.78 -14.55
N ALA A 86 -10.83 -1.75 -15.31
CA ALA A 86 -11.95 -1.82 -16.23
C ALA A 86 -11.73 -2.85 -17.34
N PHE A 87 -10.50 -2.97 -17.87
CA PHE A 87 -10.13 -4.00 -18.83
C PHE A 87 -10.26 -5.40 -18.22
N CYS A 88 -9.69 -5.64 -17.03
CA CYS A 88 -9.80 -6.93 -16.36
C CYS A 88 -11.26 -7.35 -16.16
N ARG A 89 -12.12 -6.41 -15.72
CA ARG A 89 -13.56 -6.66 -15.54
C ARG A 89 -14.26 -7.05 -16.85
N ARG A 90 -13.98 -6.36 -17.96
CA ARG A 90 -14.59 -6.67 -19.28
C ARG A 90 -14.08 -7.99 -19.87
N SER A 91 -12.87 -8.39 -19.51
CA SER A 91 -12.19 -9.59 -20.03
C SER A 91 -12.38 -10.84 -19.18
N ASP A 92 -13.26 -10.80 -18.16
CA ASP A 92 -13.47 -11.90 -17.20
C ASP A 92 -12.15 -12.33 -16.51
N ILE A 93 -11.31 -11.35 -16.18
CA ILE A 93 -10.07 -11.51 -15.41
C ILE A 93 -10.36 -11.03 -13.98
N ARG A 94 -10.13 -11.90 -13.00
CA ARG A 94 -10.21 -11.49 -11.59
C ARG A 94 -9.00 -10.61 -11.27
N PHE A 95 -9.25 -9.43 -10.72
CA PHE A 95 -8.20 -8.52 -10.25
C PHE A 95 -8.26 -8.45 -8.72
N VAL A 96 -7.12 -8.57 -8.05
CA VAL A 96 -7.01 -8.44 -6.59
C VAL A 96 -5.78 -7.62 -6.23
N ILE A 97 -5.94 -6.78 -5.21
CA ILE A 97 -4.81 -6.10 -4.57
C ILE A 97 -4.17 -7.04 -3.55
N VAL A 98 -2.85 -7.12 -3.55
CA VAL A 98 -2.05 -7.85 -2.56
C VAL A 98 -0.96 -6.90 -2.10
N SER A 99 -1.01 -6.48 -0.83
CA SER A 99 -0.10 -5.45 -0.32
C SER A 99 0.36 -5.77 1.10
N ASN A 100 1.57 -5.31 1.43
CA ASN A 100 2.07 -5.24 2.81
C ASN A 100 1.71 -3.91 3.52
N GLY A 101 0.98 -3.04 2.83
CA GLY A 101 0.48 -1.78 3.34
C GLY A 101 -0.61 -1.93 4.40
N LEU A 102 -1.07 -0.80 4.93
CA LEU A 102 -2.11 -0.79 5.96
C LEU A 102 -3.51 -0.68 5.32
N GLN A 103 -4.37 -1.63 5.69
CA GLN A 103 -5.74 -1.76 5.16
C GLN A 103 -6.51 -0.43 5.11
N PHE A 104 -6.40 0.39 6.15
CA PHE A 104 -7.24 1.56 6.31
C PHE A 104 -7.01 2.66 5.27
N TYR A 105 -5.79 2.80 4.72
CA TYR A 105 -5.55 3.78 3.67
C TYR A 105 -5.80 3.20 2.28
N ILE A 106 -5.60 1.89 2.11
CA ILE A 106 -5.94 1.20 0.86
C ILE A 106 -7.44 1.33 0.60
N GLU A 107 -8.26 1.13 1.64
CA GLU A 107 -9.72 1.30 1.59
C GLU A 107 -10.18 2.75 1.41
N ASP A 108 -9.38 3.74 1.83
CA ASP A 108 -9.74 5.15 1.69
C ASP A 108 -9.42 5.67 0.27
N ILE A 109 -8.35 5.16 -0.34
CA ILE A 109 -7.91 5.52 -1.70
C ILE A 109 -8.75 4.83 -2.79
N LEU A 110 -9.18 3.58 -2.59
CA LEU A 110 -9.87 2.74 -3.59
C LEU A 110 -11.39 2.69 -3.43
#